data_AF-M6F9U1-F1
#
_entry.id   AF-M6F9U1-F1
#
_cell.length_a   1.000
_cell.length_b   1.000
_cell.length_c   1.000
_cell.angle_alpha   90.00
_cell.angle_beta   90.00
_cell.angle_gamma   90.00
#
_symmetry.space_group_name_H-M   'P 1'
#
loop_
_entity.id
_entity.type
_entity.pdbx_description
1 polymer ?
#
loop_
_entity_poly.entity_id
_entity_poly.type
_entity_poly.pdbx_seq_one_letter_code
_entity_poly.pdbx_strand_id
1 'polypeptide(L)'
;MFLPVDLTSIKELRCALKNSLIENSFLIKDITNIELAADEALTNSISANVKMGSEETIICRWVIKDCKFKMWIVDYGSGLKSKKLDSLPADIRVTNLDDYITCVKRHQEKKCEILPWKGSKVQHRNVGRGLQIIKSLMDTFKITYHCGCGSISSNPEEKNIQGSIIELGFDPSKHLV
;
A
#
# COMPACT_ATOMS: atom_id res chain seq x y z
N MET A 1 -3.76 14.80 -1.69
CA MET A 1 -4.95 14.43 -0.91
C MET A 1 -4.57 14.20 0.54
N PHE A 2 -5.47 14.57 1.43
CA PHE A 2 -5.38 14.35 2.88
C PHE A 2 -6.53 13.41 3.22
N LEU A 3 -6.20 12.20 3.67
CA LEU A 3 -7.14 11.09 3.81
C LEU A 3 -7.27 10.66 5.26
N PRO A 4 -8.49 10.52 5.81
CA PRO A 4 -8.65 9.97 7.14
C PRO A 4 -8.17 8.51 7.18
N VAL A 5 -7.86 8.04 8.39
CA VAL A 5 -7.56 6.64 8.67
C VAL A 5 -8.86 5.83 8.64
N ASP A 6 -9.45 5.68 7.46
CA ASP A 6 -10.70 4.95 7.19
C ASP A 6 -10.65 4.26 5.83
N LEU A 7 -11.22 3.07 5.71
CA LEU A 7 -11.27 2.31 4.46
C LEU A 7 -12.06 3.02 3.35
N THR A 8 -12.91 4.01 3.65
CA THR A 8 -13.53 4.85 2.62
C THR A 8 -12.52 5.64 1.80
N SER A 9 -11.38 6.01 2.40
CA SER A 9 -10.29 6.74 1.76
C SER A 9 -9.73 6.00 0.54
N ILE A 10 -9.82 4.66 0.50
CA ILE A 10 -9.39 3.85 -0.64
C ILE A 10 -10.20 4.19 -1.89
N LYS A 11 -11.53 4.24 -1.76
CA LYS A 11 -12.41 4.58 -2.88
C LYS A 11 -12.16 6.01 -3.36
N GLU A 12 -11.98 6.94 -2.43
CA GLU A 12 -11.70 8.35 -2.75
C GLU A 12 -10.39 8.50 -3.51
N LEU A 13 -9.32 7.88 -3.02
CA LEU A 13 -8.02 7.87 -3.69
C LEU A 13 -8.12 7.24 -5.08
N ARG A 14 -8.76 6.07 -5.21
CA ARG A 14 -8.90 5.37 -6.48
C ARG A 14 -9.61 6.24 -7.52
N CYS A 15 -10.73 6.86 -7.16
CA CYS A 15 -11.45 7.76 -8.06
C CYS A 15 -10.58 8.94 -8.53
N ALA A 16 -9.83 9.57 -7.61
CA ALA A 16 -8.98 10.71 -7.96
C ALA A 16 -7.77 10.30 -8.83
N LEU A 17 -7.12 9.17 -8.49
CA LEU A 17 -6.02 8.61 -9.29
C LEU A 17 -6.48 8.25 -10.70
N LYS A 18 -7.61 7.55 -10.82
CA LYS A 18 -8.18 7.16 -12.11
C LYS A 18 -8.38 8.35 -13.04
N ASN A 19 -9.02 9.40 -12.54
CA ASN A 19 -9.27 10.61 -13.32
C ASN A 19 -7.95 11.25 -13.77
N SER A 20 -7.00 11.41 -12.84
CA SER A 20 -5.69 11.99 -13.15
C SER A 20 -4.90 11.17 -14.18
N LEU A 21 -4.97 9.83 -14.13
CA LEU A 21 -4.27 8.96 -15.08
C LEU A 21 -4.94 8.96 -16.47
N ILE A 22 -6.28 8.97 -16.53
CA ILE A 22 -7.03 9.09 -17.79
C ILE A 22 -6.72 10.41 -18.48
N GLU A 23 -6.73 11.52 -17.73
CA GLU A 23 -6.37 12.85 -18.24
C GLU A 23 -4.94 12.90 -18.81
N ASN A 24 -4.06 12.02 -18.34
CA ASN A 24 -2.68 11.89 -18.81
C ASN A 24 -2.47 10.71 -19.78
N SER A 25 -3.55 10.19 -20.38
CA SER A 25 -3.52 9.18 -21.45
C SER A 25 -2.86 7.85 -21.08
N PHE A 26 -2.92 7.45 -19.81
CA PHE A 26 -2.49 6.11 -19.41
C PHE A 26 -3.47 5.05 -19.95
N LEU A 27 -2.95 3.88 -20.32
CA LEU A 27 -3.79 2.76 -20.76
C LEU A 27 -4.58 2.19 -19.58
N ILE A 28 -5.78 1.65 -19.86
CA ILE A 28 -6.63 1.04 -18.82
C ILE A 28 -5.91 -0.08 -18.05
N LYS A 29 -5.04 -0.84 -18.72
CA LYS A 29 -4.21 -1.89 -18.07
C LYS A 29 -3.27 -1.27 -17.02
N ASP A 30 -2.62 -0.17 -17.37
CA ASP A 30 -1.65 0.53 -16.51
C ASP A 30 -2.36 1.20 -15.34
N ILE A 31 -3.52 1.82 -15.61
CA ILE A 31 -4.39 2.40 -14.58
C ILE A 31 -4.77 1.35 -13.54
N THR A 32 -5.19 0.17 -13.99
CA THR A 32 -5.58 -0.93 -13.09
C THR A 32 -4.41 -1.37 -12.20
N ASN A 33 -3.20 -1.46 -12.75
CA ASN A 33 -2.00 -1.81 -11.99
C ASN A 33 -1.67 -0.75 -10.93
N ILE A 34 -1.72 0.53 -11.31
CA ILE A 34 -1.46 1.66 -10.40
C ILE A 34 -2.52 1.73 -9.29
N GLU A 35 -3.80 1.58 -9.63
CA GLU A 35 -4.91 1.57 -8.66
C GLU A 35 -4.73 0.46 -7.64
N LEU A 36 -4.45 -0.77 -8.08
CA LEU A 36 -4.29 -1.91 -7.20
C LEU A 36 -3.08 -1.75 -6.27
N ALA A 37 -1.95 -1.26 -6.77
CA ALA A 37 -0.79 -0.97 -5.93
C ALA A 37 -1.04 0.15 -4.91
N ALA A 38 -1.75 1.21 -5.33
CA ALA A 38 -2.11 2.32 -4.44
C ALA A 38 -3.11 1.89 -3.36
N ASP A 39 -4.09 1.07 -3.70
CA ASP A 39 -5.07 0.49 -2.77
C ASP A 39 -4.36 -0.36 -1.68
N GLU A 40 -3.43 -1.23 -2.08
CA GLU A 40 -2.65 -2.04 -1.15
C GLU A 40 -1.76 -1.17 -0.24
N ALA A 41 -1.10 -0.16 -0.81
CA ALA A 41 -0.23 0.72 -0.05
C ALA A 41 -1.00 1.59 0.96
N LEU A 42 -2.17 2.12 0.56
CA LEU A 42 -3.04 2.88 1.45
C LEU A 42 -3.68 1.98 2.53
N THR A 43 -4.10 0.76 2.18
CA THR A 43 -4.63 -0.21 3.16
C THR A 43 -3.59 -0.53 4.23
N ASN A 44 -2.33 -0.74 3.82
CA ASN A 44 -1.22 -0.95 4.75
C ASN A 44 -0.97 0.26 5.66
N SER A 45 -1.08 1.47 5.11
CA SER A 45 -0.95 2.73 5.85
C SER A 45 -2.06 2.88 6.89
N ILE A 46 -3.32 2.62 6.52
CA ILE A 46 -4.46 2.63 7.45
C ILE A 46 -4.24 1.61 8.57
N SER A 47 -3.85 0.38 8.22
CA SER A 47 -3.55 -0.67 9.21
C SER A 47 -2.43 -0.29 10.16
N ALA A 48 -1.37 0.37 9.66
CA ALA A 48 -0.24 0.81 10.48
C ALA A 48 -0.64 1.92 11.47
N ASN A 49 -1.44 2.90 11.03
CA ASN A 49 -1.99 3.96 11.89
C ASN A 49 -2.91 3.37 12.97
N VAL A 50 -3.85 2.50 12.59
CA VAL A 50 -4.78 1.85 13.53
C VAL A 50 -4.03 1.07 14.60
N LYS A 51 -2.98 0.32 14.24
CA LYS A 51 -2.15 -0.44 15.19
C LYS A 51 -1.43 0.44 16.21
N MET A 52 -1.08 1.67 15.83
CA MET A 52 -0.45 2.64 16.73
C MET A 52 -1.45 3.51 17.49
N GLY A 53 -2.75 3.39 17.21
CA GLY A 53 -3.75 4.33 17.72
C GLY A 53 -3.57 5.74 17.19
N SER A 54 -2.93 5.90 16.02
CA SER A 54 -2.74 7.20 15.37
C SER A 54 -3.97 7.56 14.54
N GLU A 55 -4.59 8.70 14.85
CA GLU A 55 -5.68 9.28 14.07
C GLU A 55 -5.16 10.34 13.08
N GLU A 56 -3.85 10.49 12.97
CA GLU A 56 -3.24 11.45 12.05
C GLU A 56 -3.57 11.10 10.59
N THR A 57 -3.80 12.16 9.81
CA THR A 57 -4.24 12.05 8.43
C THR A 57 -3.15 11.49 7.54
N ILE A 58 -3.50 10.52 6.70
CA ILE A 58 -2.59 9.94 5.69
C ILE A 58 -2.50 10.90 4.51
N ILE A 59 -1.29 11.22 4.07
CA ILE A 59 -1.06 12.14 2.96
C ILE A 59 -0.72 11.34 1.71
N CYS A 60 -1.56 11.47 0.68
CA CYS A 60 -1.31 10.87 -0.63
C CYS A 60 -1.02 11.98 -1.64
N ARG A 61 0.15 11.97 -2.26
CA ARG A 61 0.49 12.89 -3.36
C ARG A 61 1.04 12.12 -4.54
N TRP A 62 0.68 12.52 -5.75
CA TRP A 62 1.27 11.98 -6.97
C TRP A 62 1.62 13.10 -7.94
N VAL A 63 2.56 12.79 -8.82
CA VAL A 63 2.99 13.63 -9.93
C VAL A 63 3.05 12.75 -11.16
N ILE A 64 2.55 13.29 -12.27
CA ILE A 64 2.74 12.69 -13.59
C ILE A 64 3.65 13.64 -14.37
N LYS A 65 4.78 13.13 -14.84
CA LYS A 65 5.74 13.89 -15.63
C LYS A 65 6.33 12.98 -16.69
N ASP A 66 6.41 13.45 -17.94
CA ASP A 66 6.96 12.69 -19.06
C ASP A 66 6.29 11.31 -19.21
N CYS A 67 4.96 11.27 -19.03
CA CYS A 67 4.14 10.05 -18.98
C CYS A 67 4.52 9.04 -17.89
N LYS A 68 5.31 9.43 -16.90
CA LYS A 68 5.69 8.59 -15.75
C LYS A 68 4.91 9.01 -14.52
N PHE A 69 4.39 8.03 -13.82
CA PHE A 69 3.67 8.22 -12.57
C PHE A 69 4.63 8.03 -11.39
N LYS A 70 4.55 8.95 -10.42
CA LYS A 70 5.20 8.78 -9.12
C LYS A 70 4.23 9.21 -8.02
N MET A 71 4.13 8.41 -6.96
CA MET A 71 3.25 8.64 -5.83
C MET A 71 3.99 8.44 -4.51
N TRP A 72 3.63 9.25 -3.52
CA TRP A 72 4.03 9.13 -2.14
C TRP A 72 2.79 8.99 -1.26
N ILE A 73 2.81 8.02 -0.35
CA ILE A 73 1.85 7.84 0.72
C ILE A 73 2.61 7.99 2.03
N VAL A 74 2.25 9.02 2.81
CA VAL A 74 2.83 9.30 4.11
C VAL A 74 1.83 8.91 5.18
N ASP A 75 2.20 7.93 6.00
CA ASP A 75 1.44 7.44 7.14
C ASP A 75 2.13 7.82 8.44
N TYR A 76 1.41 7.74 9.56
CA TYR A 76 1.92 8.07 10.90
C TYR A 76 1.74 6.86 11.83
N GLY A 77 2.01 5.69 11.29
CA GLY A 77 1.91 4.40 11.95
C GLY A 77 3.26 3.90 12.48
N SER A 78 3.30 2.59 12.76
CA SER A 78 4.49 1.96 13.39
C SER A 78 5.72 1.82 12.48
N GLY A 79 5.60 2.16 11.20
CA GLY A 79 6.56 1.78 10.18
C GLY A 79 6.54 0.27 9.85
N LEU A 80 7.00 -0.08 8.65
CA LEU A 80 7.26 -1.48 8.28
C LEU A 80 8.65 -1.93 8.76
N LYS A 81 8.74 -2.78 9.79
CA LYS A 81 10.02 -3.34 10.29
C LYS A 81 10.65 -4.38 9.35
N SER A 82 11.98 -4.53 9.38
CA SER A 82 12.76 -5.40 8.46
C SER A 82 12.26 -6.84 8.41
N LYS A 83 11.96 -7.44 9.58
CA LYS A 83 11.47 -8.81 9.69
C LYS A 83 10.22 -9.10 8.87
N LYS A 84 9.36 -8.09 8.63
CA LYS A 84 8.16 -8.23 7.80
C LYS A 84 8.43 -8.06 6.30
N LEU A 85 9.50 -7.35 5.94
CA LEU A 85 9.93 -7.15 4.56
C LEU A 85 10.57 -8.42 3.99
N ASP A 86 11.32 -9.15 4.84
CA ASP A 86 12.00 -10.40 4.49
C ASP A 86 11.11 -11.64 4.65
N SER A 87 10.08 -11.58 5.50
CA SER A 87 9.13 -12.68 5.70
C SER A 87 8.02 -12.75 4.65
N LEU A 88 8.21 -12.17 3.47
CA LEU A 88 7.30 -12.41 2.35
C LEU A 88 7.23 -13.92 2.15
N PRO A 89 6.06 -14.56 2.33
CA PRO A 89 5.99 -16.00 2.23
C PRO A 89 6.53 -16.36 0.85
N ALA A 90 7.66 -17.09 0.85
CA ALA A 90 8.15 -17.78 -0.32
C ALA A 90 6.94 -18.46 -0.93
N ASP A 91 6.73 -18.26 -2.23
CA ASP A 91 5.59 -18.79 -2.97
C ASP A 91 5.18 -20.10 -2.33
N ILE A 92 3.97 -20.11 -1.76
CA ILE A 92 3.38 -21.36 -1.33
C ILE A 92 3.41 -22.16 -2.63
N ARG A 93 4.33 -23.12 -2.71
CA ARG A 93 4.48 -24.02 -3.86
C ARG A 93 3.25 -24.92 -3.82
N VAL A 94 2.10 -24.35 -4.13
CA VAL A 94 0.85 -25.06 -4.16
C VAL A 94 0.73 -25.61 -5.55
N THR A 95 0.66 -26.93 -5.63
CA THR A 95 0.60 -27.69 -6.87
C THR A 95 -0.79 -27.63 -7.53
N ASN A 96 -1.82 -27.12 -6.84
CA ASN A 96 -3.17 -26.93 -7.38
C ASN A 96 -3.90 -25.71 -6.76
N LEU A 97 -4.98 -25.28 -7.41
CA LEU A 97 -5.75 -24.08 -7.05
C LEU A 97 -6.57 -24.24 -5.75
N ASP A 98 -7.09 -25.43 -5.47
CA ASP A 98 -7.97 -25.68 -4.31
C ASP A 98 -7.19 -25.62 -2.99
N ASP A 99 -5.98 -26.17 -2.96
CA ASP A 99 -5.08 -26.07 -1.82
C ASP A 99 -4.65 -24.62 -1.58
N TYR A 100 -4.53 -23.81 -2.64
CA TYR A 100 -4.17 -22.40 -2.55
C TYR A 100 -5.32 -21.61 -1.95
N ILE A 101 -6.54 -21.80 -2.47
CA ILE A 101 -7.75 -21.16 -1.94
C ILE A 101 -7.96 -21.55 -0.47
N THR A 102 -7.75 -22.81 -0.11
CA THR A 102 -7.89 -23.29 1.27
C THR A 102 -6.84 -22.66 2.18
N CYS A 103 -5.60 -22.53 1.71
CA CYS A 103 -4.54 -21.85 2.45
C CYS A 103 -4.84 -20.36 2.66
N VAL A 104 -5.31 -19.67 1.62
CA VAL A 104 -5.72 -18.26 1.68
C VAL A 104 -6.87 -18.07 2.67
N LYS A 105 -7.93 -18.89 2.59
CA LYS A 105 -9.06 -18.85 3.54
C LYS A 105 -8.59 -19.03 4.98
N ARG A 106 -7.76 -20.06 5.23
CA ARG A 106 -7.19 -20.33 6.56
C ARG A 106 -6.32 -19.18 7.07
N HIS A 107 -5.59 -18.50 6.18
CA HIS A 107 -4.80 -17.32 6.54
C HIS A 107 -5.70 -16.14 6.91
N GLN A 108 -6.72 -15.87 6.10
CA GLN A 108 -7.69 -14.80 6.30
C GLN A 108 -8.49 -14.97 7.59
N GLU A 109 -8.83 -16.20 7.96
CA GLU A 109 -9.49 -16.53 9.24
C GLU A 109 -8.59 -16.27 10.44
N LYS A 110 -7.28 -16.53 10.32
CA LYS A 110 -6.30 -16.37 11.40
C LYS A 110 -5.77 -14.94 11.56
N LYS A 111 -5.76 -14.13 10.49
CA LYS A 111 -5.19 -12.77 10.47
C LYS A 111 -6.21 -11.73 10.01
N CYS A 112 -7.39 -11.75 10.63
CA CYS A 112 -8.38 -10.72 10.43
C CYS A 112 -8.00 -9.47 11.23
N GLU A 113 -7.89 -8.33 10.57
CA GLU A 113 -7.64 -7.03 11.21
C GLU A 113 -8.95 -6.27 11.41
N ILE A 114 -9.07 -5.49 12.46
CA ILE A 114 -10.23 -4.61 12.68
C ILE A 114 -9.85 -3.23 12.17
N LEU A 115 -10.48 -2.80 11.08
CA LEU A 115 -10.23 -1.51 10.44
C LEU A 115 -11.49 -0.64 10.44
N PRO A 116 -11.34 0.69 10.49
CA PRO A 116 -12.46 1.62 10.38
C PRO A 116 -13.03 1.68 8.96
N TRP A 117 -14.36 1.65 8.85
CA TRP A 117 -15.11 1.90 7.62
C TRP A 117 -16.36 2.73 7.95
N LYS A 118 -16.45 3.94 7.39
CA LYS A 118 -17.52 4.90 7.71
C LYS A 118 -17.68 5.10 9.23
N GLY A 119 -16.56 5.17 9.95
CA GLY A 119 -16.54 5.30 11.41
C GLY A 119 -16.95 4.04 12.19
N SER A 120 -17.29 2.93 11.52
CA SER A 120 -17.59 1.66 12.16
C SER A 120 -16.40 0.70 12.08
N LYS A 121 -16.20 -0.12 13.11
CA LYS A 121 -15.15 -1.15 13.11
C LYS A 121 -15.61 -2.36 12.29
N VAL A 122 -14.90 -2.68 11.21
CA VAL A 122 -15.18 -3.84 10.34
C VAL A 122 -14.03 -4.83 10.32
N GLN A 123 -14.36 -6.10 10.13
CA GLN A 123 -13.37 -7.15 9.91
C GLN A 123 -12.79 -7.05 8.50
N HIS A 124 -11.49 -6.81 8.42
CA HIS A 124 -10.71 -6.78 7.19
C HIS A 124 -9.83 -8.02 7.09
N ARG A 125 -10.11 -8.86 6.08
CA ARG A 125 -9.42 -10.13 5.85
C ARG A 125 -8.20 -9.93 4.97
N ASN A 126 -7.05 -9.66 5.60
CA ASN A 126 -5.81 -9.45 4.88
C ASN A 126 -5.21 -10.80 4.41
N VAL A 127 -4.72 -10.84 3.18
CA VAL A 127 -4.01 -12.01 2.60
C VAL A 127 -2.50 -11.95 2.91
N GLY A 128 -2.00 -10.80 3.35
CA GLY A 128 -0.59 -10.59 3.68
C GLY A 128 0.33 -10.50 2.46
N ARG A 129 -0.24 -10.25 1.28
CA ARG A 129 0.48 -10.19 -0.01
C ARG A 129 0.58 -8.79 -0.61
N GLY A 130 0.06 -7.75 0.06
CA GLY A 130 0.04 -6.39 -0.49
C GLY A 130 1.40 -5.89 -0.97
N LEU A 131 2.48 -6.16 -0.21
CA LEU A 131 3.85 -5.80 -0.64
C LEU A 131 4.31 -6.57 -1.89
N GLN A 132 3.91 -7.83 -2.05
CA GLN A 132 4.21 -8.62 -3.27
C GLN A 132 3.45 -8.06 -4.46
N ILE A 133 2.18 -7.73 -4.27
CA ILE A 133 1.32 -7.12 -5.30
C ILE A 133 1.94 -5.80 -5.76
N ILE A 134 2.31 -4.90 -4.84
CA ILE A 134 2.93 -3.62 -5.19
C ILE A 134 4.23 -3.83 -5.98
N LYS A 135 5.12 -4.70 -5.50
CA LYS A 135 6.40 -5.00 -6.18
C LYS A 135 6.21 -5.63 -7.57
N SER A 136 5.12 -6.37 -7.77
CA SER A 136 4.82 -7.01 -9.06
C SER A 136 4.22 -6.03 -10.08
N LEU A 137 3.54 -4.97 -9.63
CA LEU A 137 2.77 -4.08 -10.49
C LEU A 137 3.47 -2.74 -10.77
N MET A 138 4.41 -2.35 -9.91
CA MET A 138 5.10 -1.06 -9.98
C MET A 138 6.58 -1.25 -10.36
N ASP A 139 7.11 -0.33 -11.17
CA ASP A 139 8.52 -0.35 -11.57
C ASP A 139 9.47 0.03 -10.44
N THR A 140 8.98 0.87 -9.51
CA THR A 140 9.74 1.28 -8.33
C THR A 140 8.83 1.23 -7.11
N PHE A 141 9.38 0.66 -6.04
CA PHE A 141 8.75 0.59 -4.73
C PHE A 141 9.82 0.85 -3.68
N LYS A 142 9.65 1.92 -2.90
CA LYS A 142 10.58 2.27 -1.82
C LYS A 142 9.79 2.63 -0.57
N ILE A 143 10.29 2.17 0.57
CA ILE A 143 9.80 2.60 1.88
C ILE A 143 10.92 3.38 2.55
N THR A 144 10.60 4.57 3.03
CA THR A 144 11.44 5.36 3.95
C THR A 144 10.61 5.68 5.18
N TYR A 145 11.26 6.16 6.23
CA TYR A 145 10.64 6.41 7.52
C TYR A 145 10.89 7.86 7.91
N HIS A 146 9.84 8.57 8.29
CA HIS A 146 10.03 9.84 8.99
C HIS A 146 10.18 9.53 10.48
N CYS A 147 11.21 10.12 11.06
CA CYS A 147 11.64 9.88 12.42
C CYS A 147 11.54 11.17 13.23
N GLY A 148 11.46 11.05 14.55
CA GLY A 148 11.35 12.24 15.40
C GLY A 148 12.50 13.23 15.17
N CYS A 149 12.19 14.51 15.35
CA CYS A 149 13.04 15.65 14.96
C CYS A 149 13.12 15.91 13.44
N GLY A 150 12.23 15.32 12.64
CA GLY A 150 12.07 15.65 11.21
C GLY A 150 13.10 14.99 10.29
N SER A 151 13.82 13.98 10.77
CA SER A 151 14.77 13.22 9.94
C SER A 151 14.06 12.17 9.11
N ILE A 152 14.66 11.81 7.97
CA ILE A 152 14.20 10.72 7.11
C ILE A 152 15.25 9.61 7.13
N SER A 153 14.83 8.40 7.45
CA SER A 153 15.68 7.21 7.48
C SER A 153 15.23 6.21 6.43
N SER A 154 16.18 5.47 5.85
CA SER A 154 15.88 4.25 5.07
C SER A 154 16.07 2.98 5.92
N ASN A 155 16.46 3.13 7.19
CA ASN A 155 16.67 2.02 8.10
C ASN A 155 15.36 1.62 8.80
N PRO A 156 14.82 0.43 8.56
CA PRO A 156 13.60 -0.05 9.23
C PRO A 156 13.76 -0.32 10.73
N GLU A 157 14.99 -0.32 11.24
CA GLU A 157 15.32 -0.52 12.66
C GLU A 157 15.67 0.80 13.38
N GLU A 158 15.37 1.95 12.77
CA GLU A 158 15.55 3.25 13.41
C GLU A 158 14.73 3.35 14.70
N LYS A 159 15.33 3.89 15.77
CA LYS A 159 14.73 3.83 17.12
C LYS A 159 13.50 4.72 17.30
N ASN A 160 13.35 5.74 16.45
CA ASN A 160 12.36 6.80 16.63
C ASN A 160 11.49 7.01 15.38
N ILE A 161 11.06 5.92 14.74
CA ILE A 161 10.14 5.96 13.60
C ILE A 161 8.77 6.47 14.06
N GLN A 162 8.28 7.50 13.39
CA GLN A 162 6.94 8.08 13.61
C GLN A 162 5.95 7.72 12.51
N GLY A 163 6.43 7.10 11.43
CA GLY A 163 5.61 6.59 10.33
C GLY A 163 6.44 6.27 9.10
N SER A 164 5.75 5.95 8.01
CA SER A 164 6.40 5.59 6.75
C SER A 164 6.06 6.56 5.63
N ILE A 165 6.95 6.62 4.66
CA ILE A 165 6.78 7.25 3.36
C ILE A 165 6.95 6.14 2.33
N ILE A 166 5.84 5.73 1.72
CA ILE A 166 5.79 4.73 0.67
C ILE A 166 5.84 5.45 -0.67
N GLU A 167 6.89 5.21 -1.44
CA GLU A 167 7.04 5.69 -2.81
C GLU A 167 6.70 4.58 -3.81
N LEU A 168 5.80 4.89 -4.74
CA LEU A 168 5.44 4.06 -5.88
C LEU A 168 5.81 4.79 -7.16
N GLY A 169 6.35 4.09 -8.16
CA GLY A 169 6.56 4.66 -9.48
C GLY A 169 6.28 3.68 -10.60
N PHE A 170 5.72 4.20 -11.69
CA PHE A 170 5.28 3.44 -12.85
C PHE A 170 5.67 4.18 -14.15
N ASP A 171 6.26 3.46 -15.08
CA ASP A 171 6.76 3.92 -16.37
C ASP A 171 6.12 3.07 -17.49
N PRO A 172 5.04 3.55 -18.13
CA PRO A 172 4.32 2.80 -19.16
C PRO A 172 5.22 2.30 -20.31
N SER A 173 6.33 3.00 -20.59
CA SER A 173 7.26 2.60 -21.66
C SER A 173 7.92 1.24 -21.43
N LYS A 174 7.98 0.77 -20.17
CA LYS A 174 8.53 -0.54 -19.80
C LYS A 174 7.53 -1.70 -19.99
N HIS A 175 6.26 -1.38 -20.26
CA HIS A 175 5.14 -2.33 -20.33
C HIS A 175 4.50 -2.39 -21.72
N LEU A 176 5.21 -1.89 -22.73
CA LEU A 176 4.85 -1.96 -24.15
C LEU A 176 5.14 -3.37 -24.70
N VAL A 177 4.28 -4.32 -24.33
CA VAL A 177 4.05 -5.57 -25.05
C VAL A 177 2.65 -5.55 -25.63
#